data_AF-A0A3D4G169-F1
#
_entry.id   AF-A0A3D4G169-F1
#
_cell.length_a   1.000
_cell.length_b   1.000
_cell.length_c   1.000
_cell.angle_alpha   90.00
_cell.angle_beta   90.00
_cell.angle_gamma   90.00
#
_symmetry.space_group_name_H-M   'P 1'
#
loop_
_entity.id
_entity.type
_entity.pdbx_description
1 polymer ?
#
loop_
_entity_poly.entity_id
_entity_poly.type
_entity_poly.pdbx_seq_one_letter_code
_entity_poly.pdbx_strand_id
1 'polypeptide(L)'
;MQNWIGIGIWIVVGVLIAMVMKALIKRPEESEGHTVVLAALGAFGALIGGMLGVGLGEFFDPRALSLSGTVGAVVFATFISWLYRWGIRTLI
;
A
#
# COMPACT_ATOMS: atom_id res chain seq x y z
N MET A 1 14.88 -16.83 -0.56
CA MET A 1 14.86 -15.86 0.57
C MET A 1 14.65 -14.42 0.11
N GLN A 2 15.31 -13.95 -0.96
CA GLN A 2 15.23 -12.55 -1.42
C GLN A 2 13.80 -12.03 -1.68
N ASN A 3 12.93 -12.85 -2.28
CA ASN A 3 11.54 -12.43 -2.56
C ASN A 3 10.71 -12.25 -1.29
N TRP A 4 10.92 -13.07 -0.25
CA TRP A 4 10.25 -12.90 1.04
C TRP A 4 10.65 -11.59 1.73
N ILE A 5 11.92 -11.19 1.60
CA ILE A 5 12.41 -9.90 2.09
C ILE A 5 11.75 -8.75 1.32
N GLY A 6 11.67 -8.84 -0.01
CA GLY A 6 10.99 -7.83 -0.84
C GLY A 6 9.52 -7.67 -0.49
N ILE A 7 8.81 -8.78 -0.27
CA ILE A 7 7.41 -8.79 0.19
C ILE A 7 7.29 -8.10 1.56
N GLY A 8 8.19 -8.42 2.50
CA GLY A 8 8.25 -7.75 3.81
C GLY A 8 8.46 -6.24 3.68
N ILE A 9 9.33 -5.80 2.76
CA ILE A 9 9.55 -4.38 2.47
C ILE A 9 8.29 -3.74 1.90
N TRP A 10 7.59 -4.39 0.97
CA TRP A 10 6.33 -3.86 0.43
C TRP A 10 5.29 -3.62 1.52
N ILE A 11 5.15 -4.54 2.47
CA ILE A 11 4.23 -4.39 3.61
C ILE A 11 4.58 -3.15 4.42
N VAL A 12 5.86 -3.00 4.82
CA VAL A 12 6.32 -1.86 5.60
C VAL A 12 6.11 -0.54 4.84
N VAL A 13 6.46 -0.51 3.55
CA VAL A 13 6.25 0.64 2.67
C VAL A 13 4.76 0.98 2.55
N GLY A 14 3.90 -0.02 2.39
CA GLY A 14 2.45 0.17 2.33
C GLY A 14 1.88 0.79 3.60
N VAL A 15 2.33 0.34 4.77
CA VAL A 15 1.95 0.95 6.06
C VAL A 15 2.45 2.39 6.15
N LEU A 16 3.70 2.65 5.78
CA LEU A 16 4.27 4.00 5.81
C LEU A 16 3.50 4.95 4.89
N ILE A 17 3.17 4.53 3.67
CA ILE A 17 2.36 5.31 2.73
C ILE A 17 0.98 5.60 3.32
N ALA A 18 0.33 4.62 3.94
CA ALA A 18 -0.95 4.82 4.63
C ALA A 18 -0.86 5.87 5.75
N MET A 19 0.23 5.86 6.54
CA MET A 19 0.45 6.86 7.60
C MET A 19 0.75 8.25 7.04
N VAL A 20 1.54 8.34 5.96
CA VAL A 20 1.77 9.60 5.24
C VAL A 20 0.45 10.14 4.69
N MET A 21 -0.38 9.29 4.09
CA MET A 21 -1.70 9.68 3.58
C MET A 21 -2.63 10.20 4.69
N LYS A 22 -2.60 9.57 5.87
CA LYS A 22 -3.30 10.08 7.07
C LYS A 22 -2.81 11.47 7.47
N ALA A 23 -1.51 11.71 7.43
CA ALA A 23 -0.94 13.01 7.77
C ALA A 23 -1.29 14.10 6.74
N LEU A 24 -1.35 13.74 5.45
CA LEU A 24 -1.74 14.64 4.36
C LEU A 24 -3.24 14.95 4.35
N ILE A 25 -4.08 13.95 4.60
CA ILE A 25 -5.55 14.07 4.60
C ILE A 25 -6.08 13.84 6.02
N LYS A 26 -5.97 14.88 6.85
CA LYS A 26 -6.45 14.86 8.23
C LYS A 26 -7.98 14.84 8.29
N ARG A 27 -8.52 14.00 9.16
CA ARG A 27 -9.96 13.88 9.45
C ARG A 27 -10.12 13.88 10.97
N PRO A 28 -10.51 15.01 11.60
CA PRO A 28 -10.62 15.10 13.06
C PRO A 28 -11.81 14.34 13.63
N GLU A 29 -12.81 14.01 12.80
CA GLU A 29 -14.01 13.23 13.16
C GLU A 29 -13.79 11.72 13.05
N GLU A 30 -12.56 11.27 12.81
CA GLU A 30 -12.23 9.87 12.57
C GLU A 30 -12.38 9.04 13.86
N SER A 31 -13.28 8.05 13.84
CA SER A 31 -13.50 7.14 14.97
C SER A 31 -12.26 6.30 15.31
N GLU A 32 -12.20 5.81 16.54
CA GLU A 32 -11.10 4.96 16.99
C GLU A 32 -11.04 3.67 16.15
N GLY A 33 -9.84 3.30 15.68
CA GLY A 33 -9.60 2.07 14.90
C GLY A 33 -9.37 2.26 13.40
N HIS A 34 -9.83 3.35 12.78
CA HIS A 34 -9.58 3.61 11.34
C HIS A 34 -8.10 3.70 10.98
N THR A 35 -7.25 4.07 11.95
CA THR A 35 -5.80 4.09 11.74
C THR A 35 -5.23 2.70 11.46
N VAL A 36 -5.70 1.68 12.18
CA VAL A 36 -5.26 0.29 11.99
C VAL A 36 -5.78 -0.24 10.66
N VAL A 37 -7.04 0.05 10.33
CA VAL A 37 -7.64 -0.36 9.05
C VAL A 37 -6.90 0.28 7.88
N LEU A 38 -6.59 1.58 7.96
CA LEU A 38 -5.82 2.28 6.94
C LEU A 38 -4.41 1.68 6.78
N ALA A 39 -3.73 1.35 7.88
CA ALA A 39 -2.43 0.67 7.82
C ALA A 39 -2.52 -0.69 7.11
N ALA A 40 -3.52 -1.49 7.47
CA ALA A 40 -3.75 -2.81 6.89
C ALA A 40 -4.08 -2.72 5.39
N LEU A 41 -4.93 -1.76 5.00
CA LEU A 41 -5.27 -1.51 3.61
C LEU A 41 -4.09 -1.00 2.78
N GLY A 42 -3.24 -0.14 3.35
CA GLY A 42 -2.00 0.30 2.72
C GLY A 42 -1.03 -0.86 2.46
N ALA A 43 -0.83 -1.72 3.47
CA ALA A 43 -0.02 -2.93 3.33
C ALA A 43 -0.59 -3.89 2.27
N PHE A 44 -1.91 -4.13 2.30
CA PHE A 44 -2.58 -5.00 1.34
C PHE A 44 -2.51 -4.45 -0.09
N GLY A 45 -2.72 -3.15 -0.26
CA GLY A 45 -2.55 -2.45 -1.53
C GLY A 45 -1.12 -2.60 -2.06
N ALA A 46 -0.11 -2.45 -1.20
CA ALA A 46 1.29 -2.64 -1.59
C ALA A 46 1.57 -4.07 -2.08
N LEU A 47 1.00 -5.09 -1.44
CA LEU A 47 1.15 -6.48 -1.87
C LEU A 47 0.52 -6.73 -3.24
N ILE A 48 -0.72 -6.28 -3.46
CA ILE A 48 -1.40 -6.43 -4.75
C ILE A 48 -0.62 -5.71 -5.84
N GLY A 49 -0.30 -4.44 -5.61
CA GLY A 49 0.47 -3.63 -6.56
C GLY A 49 1.83 -4.21 -6.86
N GLY A 50 2.52 -4.72 -5.84
CA GLY A 50 3.83 -5.35 -5.99
C GLY A 50 3.78 -6.60 -6.86
N MET A 51 2.82 -7.49 -6.59
CA MET A 51 2.65 -8.72 -7.37
C MET A 51 2.26 -8.41 -8.83
N LEU A 52 1.37 -7.43 -9.05
CA LEU A 52 1.00 -6.99 -10.41
C LEU A 52 2.20 -6.34 -11.12
N GLY A 53 2.96 -5.50 -10.44
CA GLY A 53 4.14 -4.82 -10.98
C GLY A 53 5.24 -5.80 -11.40
N VAL A 54 5.52 -6.83 -10.58
CA VAL A 54 6.44 -7.91 -10.95
C VAL A 54 5.90 -8.67 -12.17
N GLY A 55 4.61 -9.04 -12.17
CA GLY A 55 4.01 -9.78 -13.28
C GLY A 55 4.04 -9.03 -14.62
N LEU A 56 4.01 -7.69 -14.59
CA LEU A 56 4.06 -6.87 -15.80
C LEU A 56 5.49 -6.62 -16.32
N GLY A 57 6.48 -6.52 -15.43
CA GLY A 57 7.85 -6.10 -15.81
C GLY A 57 8.92 -7.19 -15.78
N GLU A 58 8.76 -8.21 -14.93
CA GLU A 58 9.76 -9.26 -14.70
C GLU A 58 9.12 -10.66 -14.73
N PHE A 59 8.33 -10.94 -15.78
CA PHE A 59 7.59 -12.21 -15.89
C PHE A 59 8.47 -13.45 -15.94
N PHE A 60 9.66 -13.37 -16.57
CA PHE A 60 10.55 -14.52 -16.77
C PHE A 60 11.54 -14.78 -15.62
N ASP A 61 11.84 -13.75 -14.81
CA ASP A 61 12.68 -13.87 -13.61
C ASP A 61 12.08 -12.99 -12.50
N PRO A 62 11.05 -13.48 -11.78
CA PRO A 62 10.26 -12.65 -10.88
C PRO A 62 11.03 -12.30 -9.61
N ARG A 63 11.42 -11.03 -9.51
CA ARG A 63 12.07 -10.46 -8.31
C ARG A 63 11.15 -9.46 -7.62
N ALA A 64 10.90 -9.68 -6.32
CA ALA A 64 10.09 -8.77 -5.53
C ALA A 64 10.73 -7.37 -5.38
N LEU A 65 12.07 -7.29 -5.42
CA LEU A 65 12.79 -6.01 -5.36
C LEU A 65 13.01 -5.38 -6.74
N SER A 66 12.33 -5.88 -7.77
CA SER A 66 12.32 -5.26 -9.09
C SER A 66 11.80 -3.83 -9.04
N LEU A 67 12.22 -3.03 -10.02
CA LEU A 67 11.72 -1.66 -10.16
C LEU A 67 10.21 -1.67 -10.40
N SER A 68 9.71 -2.54 -11.28
CA SER A 68 8.29 -2.62 -11.62
C SER A 68 7.43 -3.08 -10.43
N GLY A 69 7.91 -4.07 -9.66
CA GLY A 69 7.26 -4.51 -8.42
C GLY A 69 7.21 -3.40 -7.37
N THR A 70 8.31 -2.70 -7.15
CA THR A 70 8.36 -1.61 -6.17
C THR A 70 7.45 -0.45 -6.57
N VAL A 71 7.48 -0.04 -7.84
CA VAL A 71 6.59 1.00 -8.37
C VAL A 71 5.13 0.59 -8.23
N GLY A 72 4.79 -0.65 -8.61
CA GLY A 72 3.44 -1.17 -8.46
C GLY A 72 2.95 -1.14 -7.02
N ALA A 73 3.79 -1.57 -6.07
CA ALA A 73 3.48 -1.55 -4.64
C ALA A 73 3.20 -0.13 -4.13
N VAL A 74 4.04 0.84 -4.48
CA VAL A 74 3.87 2.25 -4.07
C VAL A 74 2.59 2.84 -4.66
N VAL A 75 2.33 2.62 -5.96
CA VAL A 75 1.17 3.17 -6.66
C VAL A 75 -0.13 2.64 -6.05
N PHE A 76 -0.26 1.32 -5.88
CA PHE A 76 -1.48 0.75 -5.33
C PHE A 76 -1.67 1.05 -3.84
N ALA A 77 -0.60 1.03 -3.04
CA ALA A 77 -0.70 1.44 -1.63
C ALA A 77 -1.21 2.88 -1.51
N THR A 78 -0.70 3.77 -2.36
CA THR A 78 -1.13 5.17 -2.42
C THR A 78 -2.59 5.26 -2.85
N PHE A 79 -2.97 4.59 -3.93
CA PHE A 79 -4.32 4.59 -4.47
C PHE A 79 -5.36 4.06 -3.47
N ILE A 80 -5.10 2.92 -2.83
CA ILE A 80 -6.00 2.32 -1.84
C ILE A 80 -6.10 3.19 -0.59
N SER A 81 -4.99 3.71 -0.08
CA SER A 81 -4.99 4.59 1.10
C SER A 81 -5.75 5.89 0.83
N TRP A 82 -5.58 6.45 -0.37
CA TRP A 82 -6.33 7.61 -0.83
C TRP A 82 -7.82 7.28 -0.94
N LEU A 83 -8.18 6.20 -1.65
CA LEU A 83 -9.57 5.77 -1.82
C LEU A 83 -10.28 5.58 -0.47
N TYR A 84 -9.62 4.96 0.50
CA TYR A 84 -10.17 4.78 1.85
C TYR A 84 -10.44 6.11 2.55
N ARG A 85 -9.49 7.05 2.49
CA ARG A 85 -9.64 8.40 3.08
C ARG A 85 -10.77 9.20 2.43
N TRP A 86 -11.04 8.98 1.15
CA TRP A 86 -12.18 9.59 0.46
C TRP A 86 -13.49 8.85 0.72
N GLY A 87 -13.48 7.52 0.77
CA GLY A 87 -14.68 6.71 1.02
C GLY A 87 -15.24 6.88 2.43
N ILE A 88 -14.40 7.06 3.45
CA ILE A 88 -14.88 7.36 4.80
C ILE A 88 -15.64 8.69 4.86
N ARG A 89 -15.36 9.65 3.95
CA ARG A 89 -16.04 10.95 3.93
C ARG A 89 -17.55 10.83 3.83
N THR A 90 -18.08 9.75 3.25
CA THR A 90 -19.52 9.53 3.10
C THR A 90 -20.12 8.68 4.23
N LEU A 91 -19.29 8.18 5.14
CA LEU A 91 -19.68 7.27 6.23
C LEU A 91 -19.60 7.92 7.63
N ILE A 92 -18.93 9.09 7.72
CA ILE A 92 -18.99 10.00 8.87
C ILE A 92 -20.07 11.03 8.56
#